data_AF-A0A8J6NZS5-F1
#
_entry.id   AF-A0A8J6NZS5-F1
#
_cell.length_a   1.000
_cell.length_b   1.000
_cell.length_c   1.000
_cell.angle_alpha   90.00
_cell.angle_beta   90.00
_cell.angle_gamma   90.00
#
_symmetry.space_group_name_H-M   'P 1'
#
loop_
_entity.id
_entity.type
_entity.pdbx_description
1 polymer ?
#
loop_
_entity_poly.entity_id
_entity_poly.type
_entity_poly.pdbx_seq_one_letter_code
_entity_poly.pdbx_strand_id
1 'polypeptide(L)'
;MPKVLFSRSGSCYSLNRLSKQVMYIFFKIPGIAMRPPVKLSDIIDSISLQTHNTLCYLDREKGELFLVSKDQLRAAEKGDELEDDPEWQNEQVELTREILADDKEEKYIAIPPGFLSHEFSTMENFCLSLGDEKISKPLCQAIFGGGAFRRFSDCIRRYGIADDWHRFRYHALRKIVIDWCKVNDIEYEDQ
;
A
#
# COMPACT_ATOMS: atom_id res chain seq x y z
N MET A 1 -36.79 -59.42 12.09
CA MET A 1 -36.11 -59.61 10.79
C MET A 1 -36.53 -58.50 9.85
N PRO A 2 -35.76 -58.17 8.80
CA PRO A 2 -34.31 -57.96 8.70
C PRO A 2 -34.08 -56.42 8.57
N LYS A 3 -33.04 -55.80 7.97
CA LYS A 3 -31.68 -56.17 7.52
C LYS A 3 -30.79 -54.91 7.64
N VAL A 4 -29.47 -55.06 7.75
CA VAL A 4 -28.49 -53.96 7.62
C VAL A 4 -28.20 -53.69 6.13
N LEU A 5 -28.00 -52.42 5.76
CA LEU A 5 -27.15 -52.04 4.62
C LEU A 5 -26.29 -50.82 4.96
N PHE A 6 -25.00 -51.07 5.22
CA PHE A 6 -23.94 -50.08 5.01
C PHE A 6 -23.70 -49.96 3.50
N SER A 7 -23.49 -48.75 2.98
CA SER A 7 -22.85 -48.54 1.67
C SER A 7 -21.88 -47.37 1.73
N ARG A 8 -20.70 -47.56 1.15
CA ARG A 8 -19.59 -46.59 1.11
C ARG A 8 -19.57 -45.87 -0.24
N SER A 9 -19.64 -44.55 -0.22
CA SER A 9 -19.02 -43.62 -1.18
C SER A 9 -19.46 -42.21 -0.73
N GLY A 10 -18.60 -41.26 -0.40
CA GLY A 10 -17.30 -40.98 -1.00
C GLY A 10 -17.47 -39.78 -1.93
N SER A 11 -17.02 -38.61 -1.47
CA SER A 11 -16.53 -37.49 -2.30
C SER A 11 -16.33 -36.26 -1.42
N CYS A 12 -15.13 -35.70 -1.45
CA CYS A 12 -14.88 -34.35 -1.00
C CYS A 12 -15.65 -33.38 -1.91
N TYR A 13 -16.60 -32.61 -1.37
CA TYR A 13 -17.21 -31.51 -2.12
C TYR A 13 -16.84 -30.17 -1.49
N SER A 14 -15.73 -29.64 -2.01
CA SER A 14 -15.54 -28.23 -2.38
C SER A 14 -16.40 -27.19 -1.66
N LEU A 15 -15.76 -26.40 -0.79
CA LEU A 15 -16.34 -25.17 -0.20
C LEU A 15 -16.55 -24.03 -1.22
N ASN A 16 -16.33 -24.26 -2.53
CA ASN A 16 -16.55 -23.27 -3.59
C ASN A 16 -17.94 -23.40 -4.23
N ARG A 17 -19.01 -23.25 -3.43
CA ARG A 17 -20.36 -22.95 -3.96
C ARG A 17 -21.29 -22.23 -2.98
N LEU A 18 -20.83 -21.16 -2.36
CA LEU A 18 -21.77 -20.15 -1.87
C LEU A 18 -22.37 -19.42 -3.08
N SER A 19 -23.70 -19.39 -3.18
CA SER A 19 -24.38 -18.69 -4.27
C SER A 19 -24.23 -17.18 -4.12
N LYS A 20 -24.37 -16.42 -5.21
CA LYS A 20 -24.36 -14.94 -5.16
C LYS A 20 -25.34 -14.39 -4.12
N GLN A 21 -26.46 -15.09 -3.88
CA GLN A 21 -27.44 -14.77 -2.84
C GLN A 21 -26.86 -14.80 -1.42
N VAL A 22 -26.02 -15.77 -1.08
CA VAL A 22 -25.44 -15.90 0.27
C VAL A 22 -24.38 -14.84 0.52
N MET A 23 -23.58 -14.50 -0.50
CA MET A 23 -22.65 -13.38 -0.44
C MET A 23 -23.40 -12.04 -0.26
N TYR A 24 -24.56 -11.88 -0.92
CA TYR A 24 -25.44 -10.72 -0.74
C TYR A 24 -26.11 -10.63 0.65
N ILE A 25 -26.26 -11.76 1.37
CA ILE A 25 -26.82 -11.80 2.73
C ILE A 25 -25.78 -11.36 3.76
N PHE A 26 -24.50 -11.76 3.60
CA PHE A 26 -23.40 -11.21 4.42
C PHE A 26 -23.24 -9.70 4.23
N PHE A 27 -23.42 -9.20 3.00
CA PHE A 27 -23.35 -7.78 2.64
C PHE A 27 -24.46 -6.87 3.22
N LYS A 28 -25.41 -7.40 4.00
CA LYS A 28 -26.59 -6.63 4.42
C LYS A 28 -26.98 -6.78 5.90
N ILE A 29 -26.02 -7.05 6.76
CA ILE A 29 -26.17 -6.86 8.22
C ILE A 29 -26.03 -5.35 8.51
N PRO A 30 -27.08 -4.66 8.98
CA PRO A 30 -26.99 -3.24 9.32
C PRO A 30 -26.04 -3.06 10.51
N GLY A 31 -24.86 -2.49 10.27
CA GLY A 31 -23.79 -2.34 11.26
C GLY A 31 -22.42 -2.83 10.79
N ILE A 32 -22.33 -3.58 9.69
CA ILE A 32 -21.03 -3.92 9.05
C ILE A 32 -20.82 -2.98 7.86
N ALA A 33 -20.06 -1.91 8.07
CA ALA A 33 -19.56 -1.09 6.98
C ALA A 33 -18.42 -1.83 6.27
N MET A 34 -18.76 -2.53 5.18
CA MET A 34 -17.79 -3.19 4.30
C MET A 34 -16.93 -2.10 3.63
N ARG A 35 -15.69 -1.92 4.11
CA ARG A 35 -14.72 -0.99 3.53
C ARG A 35 -14.13 -1.61 2.24
N PRO A 36 -13.93 -0.84 1.16
CA PRO A 36 -13.35 -1.38 -0.06
C PRO A 36 -11.90 -1.81 0.19
N PRO A 37 -11.46 -2.97 -0.35
CA PRO A 37 -10.10 -3.44 -0.13
C PRO A 37 -9.11 -2.60 -0.94
N VAL A 38 -7.98 -2.24 -0.30
CA VAL A 38 -6.88 -1.52 -0.95
C VAL A 38 -5.88 -2.50 -1.57
N LYS A 39 -5.33 -2.19 -2.74
CA LYS A 39 -4.29 -3.03 -3.34
C LYS A 39 -2.96 -2.88 -2.60
N LEU A 40 -2.30 -4.01 -2.35
CA LEU A 40 -0.96 -4.01 -1.76
C LEU A 40 0.08 -3.31 -2.65
N SER A 41 -0.08 -3.38 -3.99
CA SER A 41 0.74 -2.63 -4.95
C SER A 41 0.73 -1.14 -4.66
N ASP A 42 -0.46 -0.58 -4.42
CA ASP A 42 -0.66 0.86 -4.37
C ASP A 42 -0.09 1.41 -3.05
N ILE A 43 -0.24 0.67 -1.94
CA ILE A 43 0.45 0.98 -0.68
C ILE A 43 1.97 0.85 -0.84
N ILE A 44 2.46 -0.20 -1.50
CA ILE A 44 3.90 -0.40 -1.72
C ILE A 44 4.48 0.76 -2.54
N ASP A 45 3.80 1.19 -3.61
CA ASP A 45 4.27 2.30 -4.44
C ASP A 45 4.23 3.65 -3.71
N SER A 46 3.24 3.87 -2.84
CA SER A 46 3.16 5.08 -2.02
C SER A 46 4.36 5.29 -1.07
N ILE A 47 5.02 4.21 -0.63
CA ILE A 47 6.25 4.29 0.19
C ILE A 47 7.32 5.14 -0.51
N SER A 48 7.44 5.03 -1.84
CA SER A 48 8.42 5.79 -2.63
C SER A 48 8.05 7.27 -2.84
N LEU A 49 6.79 7.64 -2.60
CA LEU A 49 6.29 9.02 -2.68
C LEU A 49 6.50 9.80 -1.36
N GLN A 50 6.74 9.09 -0.25
CA GLN A 50 7.02 9.71 1.03
C GLN A 50 8.43 10.30 1.08
N THR A 51 8.54 11.47 1.72
CA THR A 51 9.80 12.18 1.89
C THR A 51 9.83 12.84 3.27
N HIS A 52 10.92 13.53 3.60
CA HIS A 52 10.97 14.37 4.80
C HIS A 52 9.93 15.51 4.79
N ASN A 53 9.32 15.85 3.64
CA ASN A 53 8.28 16.88 3.50
C ASN A 53 6.90 16.35 3.06
N THR A 54 6.75 15.06 2.75
CA THR A 54 5.50 14.46 2.26
C THR A 54 5.19 13.16 2.97
N LEU A 55 3.93 13.00 3.38
CA LEU A 55 3.36 11.82 4.01
C LEU A 55 2.25 11.27 3.11
N CYS A 56 2.04 9.95 3.14
CA CYS A 56 0.91 9.33 2.46
C CYS A 56 -0.13 8.87 3.48
N TYR A 57 -1.41 9.10 3.18
CA TYR A 57 -2.56 8.70 3.98
C TYR A 57 -3.47 7.80 3.16
N LEU A 58 -4.08 6.80 3.81
CA LEU A 58 -5.13 5.95 3.26
C LEU A 58 -6.49 6.40 3.80
N ASP A 59 -7.42 6.75 2.91
CA ASP A 59 -8.84 6.87 3.22
C ASP A 59 -9.42 5.45 3.35
N ARG A 60 -9.80 5.07 4.57
CA ARG A 60 -10.31 3.74 4.93
C ARG A 60 -11.75 3.53 4.46
N GLU A 61 -12.48 4.57 4.07
CA GLU A 61 -13.84 4.47 3.53
C GLU A 61 -13.85 4.27 2.02
N LYS A 62 -12.87 4.86 1.31
CA LYS A 62 -12.75 4.77 -0.16
C LYS A 62 -11.69 3.77 -0.65
N GLY A 63 -10.72 3.41 0.19
CA GLY A 63 -9.55 2.61 -0.22
C GLY A 63 -8.55 3.41 -1.06
N GLU A 64 -8.60 4.73 -1.00
CA GLU A 64 -7.81 5.66 -1.83
C GLU A 64 -6.61 6.22 -1.06
N LEU A 65 -5.50 6.44 -1.75
CA LEU A 65 -4.25 6.95 -1.18
C LEU A 65 -4.03 8.42 -1.58
N PHE A 66 -3.70 9.24 -0.59
CA PHE A 66 -3.50 10.68 -0.72
C PHE A 66 -2.08 11.05 -0.30
N LEU A 67 -1.45 11.98 -1.01
CA LEU A 67 -0.13 12.52 -0.67
C LEU A 67 -0.29 13.93 -0.13
N VAL A 68 0.14 14.14 1.11
CA VAL A 68 0.01 15.42 1.82
C VAL A 68 1.39 15.93 2.19
N SER A 69 1.67 17.19 1.84
CA SER A 69 2.90 17.87 2.24
C SER A 69 2.79 18.48 3.64
N LYS A 70 3.93 18.68 4.31
CA LYS A 70 3.98 19.39 5.59
C LYS A 70 3.52 20.83 5.50
N ASP A 71 3.61 21.44 4.32
CA ASP A 71 3.18 22.83 4.10
C ASP A 71 1.65 22.91 3.98
N GLN A 72 1.00 21.92 3.35
CA GLN A 72 -0.46 21.76 3.41
C GLN A 72 -0.94 21.49 4.85
N LEU A 73 -0.25 20.63 5.61
CA LEU A 73 -0.59 20.38 7.03
C LEU A 73 -0.52 21.69 7.84
N ARG A 74 0.54 22.49 7.68
CA ARG A 74 0.69 23.79 8.37
C ARG A 74 -0.40 24.81 7.99
N ALA A 75 -0.80 24.87 6.73
CA ALA A 75 -1.88 25.77 6.29
C ALA A 75 -3.22 25.33 6.88
N ALA A 76 -3.51 24.02 6.82
CA ALA A 76 -4.70 23.42 7.40
C ALA A 76 -4.79 23.62 8.93
N GLU A 77 -3.69 23.45 9.68
CA GLU A 77 -3.61 23.69 11.14
C GLU A 77 -3.96 25.13 11.54
N LYS A 78 -3.50 26.13 10.77
CA LYS A 78 -3.71 27.54 11.09
C LYS A 78 -5.07 28.08 10.66
N GLY A 79 -5.75 27.38 9.75
CA GLY A 79 -6.88 27.93 9.00
C GLY A 79 -6.45 28.96 7.95
N ASP A 80 -5.16 29.00 7.59
CA ASP A 80 -4.68 29.83 6.49
C ASP A 80 -5.26 29.25 5.17
N GLU A 81 -5.86 30.09 4.34
CA GLU A 81 -5.97 29.81 2.91
C GLU A 81 -4.57 29.97 2.30
N LEU A 82 -4.23 29.13 1.32
CA LEU A 82 -2.98 29.31 0.58
C LEU A 82 -3.18 30.49 -0.40
N GLU A 83 -2.85 31.68 0.07
CA GLU A 83 -2.95 32.94 -0.67
C GLU A 83 -2.20 32.82 -2.02
N ASP A 84 -2.90 33.12 -3.12
CA ASP A 84 -2.51 32.94 -4.55
C ASP A 84 -2.53 31.50 -5.16
N ASP A 85 -2.98 30.45 -4.46
CA ASP A 85 -3.02 29.09 -5.05
C ASP A 85 -4.30 28.76 -5.89
N PRO A 86 -4.22 27.86 -6.90
CA PRO A 86 -5.38 27.46 -7.72
C PRO A 86 -6.47 26.67 -6.97
N GLU A 87 -7.71 26.68 -7.47
CA GLU A 87 -8.87 26.01 -6.84
C GLU A 87 -8.65 24.52 -6.48
N TRP A 88 -7.96 23.75 -7.32
CA TRP A 88 -7.64 22.32 -7.05
C TRP A 88 -6.70 22.13 -5.85
N GLN A 89 -5.96 23.17 -5.47
CA GLN A 89 -5.05 23.18 -4.32
C GLN A 89 -5.82 23.42 -3.02
N ASN A 90 -6.92 24.19 -3.08
CA ASN A 90 -7.85 24.35 -1.95
C ASN A 90 -8.58 23.03 -1.62
N GLU A 91 -9.00 22.24 -2.63
CA GLU A 91 -9.59 20.90 -2.39
C GLU A 91 -8.65 19.99 -1.58
N GLN A 92 -7.33 20.05 -1.86
CA GLN A 92 -6.32 19.32 -1.11
C GLN A 92 -6.10 19.86 0.31
N VAL A 93 -6.25 21.18 0.53
CA VAL A 93 -6.19 21.77 1.88
C VAL A 93 -7.40 21.37 2.71
N GLU A 94 -8.61 21.35 2.15
CA GLU A 94 -9.81 20.87 2.88
C GLU A 94 -9.68 19.39 3.25
N LEU A 95 -9.22 18.53 2.32
CA LEU A 95 -8.90 17.14 2.65
C LEU A 95 -7.84 17.05 3.77
N THR A 96 -6.84 17.92 3.76
CA THR A 96 -5.82 17.96 4.81
C THR A 96 -6.41 18.41 6.17
N ARG A 97 -7.39 19.33 6.17
CA ARG A 97 -8.15 19.69 7.38
C ARG A 97 -9.01 18.53 7.88
N GLU A 98 -9.65 17.77 6.99
CA GLU A 98 -10.36 16.54 7.39
C GLU A 98 -9.42 15.50 8.03
N ILE A 99 -8.24 15.30 7.45
CA ILE A 99 -7.20 14.40 8.00
C ILE A 99 -6.75 14.85 9.39
N LEU A 100 -6.52 16.15 9.59
CA LEU A 100 -6.14 16.71 10.89
C LEU A 100 -7.26 16.66 11.95
N ALA A 101 -8.52 16.68 11.52
CA ALA A 101 -9.68 16.56 12.40
C ALA A 101 -9.97 15.12 12.85
N ASP A 102 -9.44 14.11 12.13
CA ASP A 102 -9.53 12.70 12.50
C ASP A 102 -8.42 12.30 13.49
N ASP A 103 -8.51 12.84 14.70
CA ASP A 103 -7.54 12.69 15.79
C ASP A 103 -7.29 11.25 16.28
N LYS A 104 -8.08 10.29 15.78
CA LYS A 104 -8.02 8.86 16.14
C LYS A 104 -7.69 7.94 14.95
N GLU A 105 -7.46 8.49 13.76
CA GLU A 105 -7.22 7.73 12.52
C GLU A 105 -8.38 6.76 12.17
N GLU A 106 -9.63 7.13 12.51
CA GLU A 106 -10.83 6.29 12.27
C GLU A 106 -11.16 6.21 10.76
N LYS A 107 -10.95 7.29 10.00
CA LYS A 107 -11.18 7.45 8.56
C LYS A 107 -9.87 7.51 7.77
N TYR A 108 -8.87 8.24 8.24
CA TYR A 108 -7.58 8.43 7.56
C TYR A 108 -6.43 7.87 8.39
N ILE A 109 -5.61 7.01 7.79
CA ILE A 109 -4.43 6.44 8.47
C ILE A 109 -3.15 6.72 7.68
N ALA A 110 -2.11 7.18 8.37
CA ALA A 110 -0.81 7.44 7.76
C ALA A 110 -0.08 6.14 7.40
N ILE A 111 0.45 6.05 6.18
CA ILE A 111 1.40 4.99 5.81
C ILE A 111 2.71 5.24 6.57
N PRO A 112 3.25 4.29 7.36
CA PRO A 112 4.36 4.56 8.27
C PRO A 112 5.62 5.10 7.56
N PRO A 113 6.14 6.29 7.93
CA PRO A 113 7.36 6.84 7.31
C PRO A 113 8.59 5.94 7.49
N GLY A 114 8.59 5.10 8.53
CA GLY A 114 9.59 4.07 8.75
C GLY A 114 9.72 3.05 7.61
N PHE A 115 8.70 2.87 6.77
CA PHE A 115 8.75 1.97 5.60
C PHE A 115 9.80 2.40 4.56
N LEU A 116 10.14 3.69 4.52
CA LEU A 116 11.22 4.19 3.65
C LEU A 116 12.58 3.54 4.00
N SER A 117 12.79 3.13 5.26
CA SER A 117 14.01 2.39 5.63
C SER A 117 14.04 0.98 5.02
N HIS A 118 12.89 0.29 4.97
CA HIS A 118 12.76 -1.01 4.32
C HIS A 118 12.93 -0.92 2.80
N GLU A 119 12.46 0.17 2.19
CA GLU A 119 12.71 0.49 0.78
C GLU A 119 14.23 0.57 0.49
N PHE A 120 14.99 1.37 1.25
CA PHE A 120 16.45 1.48 1.09
C PHE A 120 17.17 0.13 1.28
N SER A 121 16.87 -0.63 2.34
CA SER A 121 17.44 -1.97 2.52
C SER A 121 17.05 -2.94 1.40
N THR A 122 15.87 -2.77 0.79
CA THR A 122 15.44 -3.57 -0.36
C THR A 122 16.25 -3.21 -1.61
N MET A 123 16.56 -1.94 -1.84
CA MET A 123 17.47 -1.50 -2.91
C MET A 123 18.88 -2.08 -2.70
N GLU A 124 19.45 -2.00 -1.49
CA GLU A 124 20.75 -2.61 -1.15
C GLU A 124 20.78 -4.11 -1.45
N ASN A 125 19.80 -4.85 -0.94
CA ASN A 125 19.69 -6.30 -1.14
C ASN A 125 19.52 -6.67 -2.62
N PHE A 126 18.77 -5.88 -3.39
CA PHE A 126 18.64 -6.10 -4.83
C PHE A 126 19.98 -5.94 -5.54
N CYS A 127 20.72 -4.86 -5.27
CA CYS A 127 22.05 -4.63 -5.85
C CYS A 127 23.02 -5.79 -5.56
N LEU A 128 22.97 -6.35 -4.35
CA LEU A 128 23.79 -7.49 -3.92
C LEU A 128 23.33 -8.84 -4.49
N SER A 129 22.06 -8.97 -4.87
CA SER A 129 21.51 -10.20 -5.48
C SER A 129 21.92 -10.40 -6.95
N LEU A 130 22.38 -9.34 -7.62
CA LEU A 130 22.74 -9.35 -9.04
C LEU A 130 24.15 -9.93 -9.26
N GLY A 131 24.23 -11.05 -9.97
CA GLY A 131 25.50 -11.73 -10.27
C GLY A 131 26.41 -11.05 -11.31
N ASP A 132 25.89 -10.14 -12.14
CA ASP A 132 26.72 -9.36 -13.08
C ASP A 132 27.24 -8.08 -12.42
N GLU A 133 28.53 -8.06 -12.12
CA GLU A 133 29.22 -6.89 -11.57
C GLU A 133 29.07 -5.62 -12.42
N LYS A 134 28.89 -5.75 -13.76
CA LYS A 134 28.70 -4.59 -14.66
C LYS A 134 27.37 -3.87 -14.43
N ILE A 135 26.43 -4.54 -13.76
CA ILE A 135 25.11 -4.03 -13.39
C ILE A 135 25.10 -3.71 -11.89
N SER A 136 25.54 -4.67 -11.05
CA SER A 136 25.57 -4.53 -9.59
C SER A 136 26.40 -3.33 -9.11
N LYS A 137 27.63 -3.13 -9.62
CA LYS A 137 28.51 -2.04 -9.14
C LYS A 137 27.92 -0.65 -9.42
N PRO A 138 27.42 -0.33 -10.63
CA PRO A 138 26.68 0.92 -10.87
C PRO A 138 25.43 1.09 -10.01
N LEU A 139 24.66 0.03 -9.79
CA LEU A 139 23.47 0.09 -8.93
C LEU A 139 23.83 0.38 -7.46
N CYS A 140 24.83 -0.30 -6.90
CA CYS A 140 25.38 0.00 -5.57
C CYS A 140 25.84 1.46 -5.46
N GLN A 141 26.44 2.04 -6.50
CA GLN A 141 26.86 3.44 -6.50
C GLN A 141 25.67 4.42 -6.62
N ALA A 142 24.58 4.00 -7.27
CA ALA A 142 23.40 4.83 -7.48
C ALA A 142 22.63 5.10 -6.18
N ILE A 143 22.63 4.18 -5.22
CA ILE A 143 21.81 4.26 -3.99
C ILE A 143 22.37 5.16 -2.88
N PHE A 144 23.61 5.64 -3.00
CA PHE A 144 24.23 6.49 -1.96
C PHE A 144 24.01 7.99 -2.20
N GLY A 145 23.47 8.69 -1.20
CA GLY A 145 23.38 10.16 -1.16
C GLY A 145 22.15 10.77 -1.84
N GLY A 146 22.13 12.10 -1.97
CA GLY A 146 20.99 12.84 -2.54
C GLY A 146 20.57 12.35 -3.93
N GLY A 147 19.27 12.19 -4.16
CA GLY A 147 18.75 11.69 -5.45
C GLY A 147 19.03 10.21 -5.73
N ALA A 148 19.27 9.39 -4.69
CA ALA A 148 19.47 7.94 -4.80
C ALA A 148 18.38 7.24 -5.63
N PHE A 149 17.11 7.43 -5.27
CA PHE A 149 15.95 6.87 -5.98
C PHE A 149 15.98 7.14 -7.49
N ARG A 150 16.18 8.41 -7.89
CA ARG A 150 16.24 8.79 -9.30
C ARG A 150 17.38 8.07 -10.04
N ARG A 151 18.59 8.09 -9.47
CA ARG A 151 19.77 7.44 -10.08
C ARG A 151 19.57 5.94 -10.19
N PHE A 152 18.99 5.30 -9.18
CA PHE A 152 18.68 3.89 -9.19
C PHE A 152 17.63 3.54 -10.26
N SER A 153 16.53 4.30 -10.34
CA SER A 153 15.50 4.16 -11.38
C SER A 153 16.05 4.36 -12.80
N ASP A 154 16.95 5.33 -13.00
CA ASP A 154 17.66 5.52 -14.27
C ASP A 154 18.60 4.33 -14.59
N CYS A 155 19.24 3.74 -13.58
CA CYS A 155 20.08 2.55 -13.74
C CYS A 155 19.28 1.30 -14.10
N ILE A 156 18.22 0.93 -13.36
CA ILE A 156 17.41 -0.26 -13.67
C ILE A 156 16.80 -0.20 -15.08
N ARG A 157 16.37 1.00 -15.50
CA ARG A 157 15.86 1.27 -16.86
C ARG A 157 16.97 1.15 -17.91
N ARG A 158 18.17 1.68 -17.64
CA ARG A 158 19.33 1.59 -18.54
C ARG A 158 19.78 0.15 -18.77
N TYR A 159 19.71 -0.71 -17.74
CA TYR A 159 20.12 -2.12 -17.82
C TYR A 159 18.97 -3.08 -18.19
N GLY A 160 17.74 -2.59 -18.35
CA GLY A 160 16.59 -3.42 -18.72
C GLY A 160 16.07 -4.34 -17.62
N ILE A 161 16.38 -4.05 -16.36
CA ILE A 161 16.07 -4.88 -15.17
C ILE A 161 14.96 -4.28 -14.30
N ALA A 162 14.15 -3.37 -14.85
CA ALA A 162 13.07 -2.71 -14.11
C ALA A 162 12.04 -3.73 -13.57
N ASP A 163 11.58 -4.67 -14.39
CA ASP A 163 10.60 -5.69 -13.98
C ASP A 163 11.13 -6.62 -12.88
N ASP A 164 12.43 -6.92 -12.90
CA ASP A 164 13.10 -7.71 -11.86
C ASP A 164 13.19 -6.92 -10.55
N TRP A 165 13.49 -5.62 -10.62
CA TRP A 165 13.42 -4.73 -9.46
C TRP A 165 12.01 -4.68 -8.89
N HIS A 166 10.99 -4.40 -9.71
CA HIS A 166 9.60 -4.28 -9.23
C HIS A 166 9.11 -5.56 -8.56
N ARG A 167 9.42 -6.74 -9.13
CA ARG A 167 9.13 -8.05 -8.54
C ARG A 167 9.88 -8.30 -7.23
N PHE A 168 11.18 -8.01 -7.18
CA PHE A 168 11.99 -8.15 -5.96
C PHE A 168 11.46 -7.24 -4.83
N ARG A 169 11.22 -5.96 -5.17
CA ARG A 169 10.67 -4.93 -4.29
C ARG A 169 9.32 -5.33 -3.72
N TYR A 170 8.40 -5.79 -4.57
CA TYR A 170 7.08 -6.27 -4.14
C TYR A 170 7.22 -7.40 -3.12
N HIS A 171 7.99 -8.45 -3.43
CA HIS A 171 8.17 -9.58 -2.51
C HIS A 171 8.82 -9.20 -1.17
N ALA A 172 9.77 -8.26 -1.16
CA ALA A 172 10.41 -7.79 0.06
C ALA A 172 9.45 -7.00 0.97
N LEU A 173 8.66 -6.09 0.40
CA LEU A 173 7.78 -5.18 1.16
C LEU A 173 6.41 -5.79 1.49
N ARG A 174 5.90 -6.71 0.66
CA ARG A 174 4.56 -7.33 0.79
C ARG A 174 4.26 -7.83 2.19
N LYS A 175 5.21 -8.48 2.87
CA LYS A 175 4.97 -8.97 4.24
C LYS A 175 4.75 -7.83 5.23
N ILE A 176 5.58 -6.80 5.17
CA ILE A 176 5.54 -5.66 6.09
C ILE A 176 4.23 -4.88 5.91
N VAL A 177 3.81 -4.67 4.65
CA VAL A 177 2.53 -4.01 4.33
C VAL A 177 1.34 -4.86 4.78
N ILE A 178 1.34 -6.18 4.53
CA ILE A 178 0.28 -7.08 5.01
C ILE A 178 0.15 -7.07 6.53
N ASP A 179 1.28 -7.11 7.25
CA ASP A 179 1.26 -7.13 8.71
C ASP A 179 0.78 -5.77 9.27
N TRP A 180 1.07 -4.65 8.60
CA TRP A 180 0.47 -3.34 8.89
C TRP A 180 -1.04 -3.27 8.58
N CYS A 181 -1.50 -3.79 7.44
CA CYS A 181 -2.94 -3.82 7.12
C CYS A 181 -3.72 -4.59 8.19
N LYS A 182 -3.19 -5.73 8.67
CA LYS A 182 -3.82 -6.54 9.73
C LYS A 182 -3.85 -5.83 11.08
N VAL A 183 -2.79 -5.12 11.46
CA VAL A 183 -2.74 -4.37 12.73
C VAL A 183 -3.79 -3.26 12.77
N ASN A 184 -4.12 -2.69 11.60
CA ASN A 184 -5.03 -1.56 11.46
C ASN A 184 -6.42 -1.91 10.92
N ASP A 185 -6.76 -3.21 10.85
CA ASP A 185 -8.04 -3.72 10.34
C ASP A 185 -8.40 -3.13 8.96
N ILE A 186 -7.47 -3.26 8.01
CA ILE A 186 -7.59 -2.80 6.62
C ILE A 186 -7.74 -4.04 5.73
N GLU A 187 -8.87 -4.15 5.02
CA GLU A 187 -9.04 -5.14 3.97
C GLU A 187 -8.11 -4.83 2.78
N TYR A 188 -7.49 -5.87 2.20
CA TYR A 188 -6.52 -5.69 1.13
C TYR A 188 -6.61 -6.76 0.03
N GLU A 189 -6.24 -6.37 -1.18
CA GLU A 189 -6.08 -7.27 -2.33
C GLU A 189 -4.60 -7.42 -2.71
N ASP A 190 -4.20 -8.67 -2.96
CA ASP A 190 -2.86 -9.09 -3.39
C ASP A 190 -2.97 -9.59 -4.84
N GLN A 191 -2.65 -8.72 -5.81
CA GLN A 191 -2.76 -8.94 -7.25
C GLN A 191 -1.46 -8.58 -7.96
#